data_AF-A0A1S9CR28-F1
#
_entry.id   AF-A0A1S9CR28-F1
#
_cell.length_a   1.000
_cell.length_b   1.000
_cell.length_c   1.000
_cell.angle_alpha   90.00
_cell.angle_beta   90.00
_cell.angle_gamma   90.00
#
_symmetry.space_group_name_H-M   'P 1'
#
loop_
_entity.id
_entity.type
_entity.pdbx_description
1 polymer ?
#
loop_
_entity_poly.entity_id
_entity_poly.type
_entity_poly.pdbx_seq_one_letter_code
_entity_poly.pdbx_strand_id
1 'polypeptide(L)'
;MIILFLCTNVALFFLYLLMVNMISTYFDKVQKSVEIYTDDGIYKIGSETEFLRNLITNYKESVDINENVKNLEGYIKKRFNKDFIGAFSYQTVEKCVLNIRWVMVTILTAQIILYIISQSIQQNAVILNVFLCIVMSSIFAIKDISKKKLALIVLLEDYLLNGYDLECAKKGIKFEKQQLEIQFGNQKAELNKQIDTQQQLIQELEEEVAISQQYVEAAVEYEEKQRKVALNNLTKLDVEKFFGDMGIKL
;
A
#
# COMPACT_ATOMS: atom_id res chain seq x y z
N MET A 1 56.12 -24.76 7.34
CA MET A 1 55.83 -23.61 6.46
C MET A 1 54.61 -23.86 5.57
N ILE A 2 54.56 -24.95 4.80
CA ILE A 2 53.42 -25.28 3.90
C ILE A 2 52.10 -25.50 4.69
N ILE A 3 52.16 -26.15 5.86
CA ILE A 3 50.99 -26.32 6.75
C ILE A 3 50.46 -24.96 7.27
N LEU A 4 51.34 -23.99 7.52
CA LEU A 4 50.92 -22.64 7.92
C LEU A 4 50.16 -21.95 6.78
N PHE A 5 50.63 -22.05 5.53
CA PHE A 5 49.89 -21.52 4.38
C PHE A 5 48.51 -22.17 4.23
N LEU A 6 48.41 -23.47 4.46
CA LEU A 6 47.13 -24.18 4.46
C LEU A 6 46.19 -23.64 5.54
N CYS A 7 46.65 -23.52 6.78
CA CYS A 7 45.84 -22.96 7.87
C CYS A 7 45.37 -21.52 7.57
N THR A 8 46.25 -20.68 7.01
CA THR A 8 45.90 -19.32 6.61
C THR A 8 44.84 -19.30 5.51
N ASN A 9 44.97 -20.13 4.48
CA ASN A 9 43.98 -20.21 3.40
C ASN A 9 42.63 -20.74 3.88
N VAL A 10 42.62 -21.71 4.80
CA VAL A 10 41.38 -22.18 5.45
C VAL A 10 40.71 -21.05 6.23
N ALA A 11 41.47 -20.29 7.04
CA ALA A 11 40.94 -19.15 7.78
C ALA A 11 40.39 -18.06 6.84
N LEU A 12 41.12 -17.73 5.78
CA LEU A 12 40.68 -16.79 4.75
C LEU A 12 39.40 -17.29 4.05
N PHE A 13 39.25 -18.61 3.88
CA PHE A 13 38.08 -19.20 3.23
C PHE A 13 36.83 -19.06 4.08
N PHE A 14 36.93 -19.30 5.38
CA PHE A 14 35.83 -19.02 6.31
C PHE A 14 35.47 -17.53 6.34
N LEU A 15 36.48 -16.65 6.35
CA LEU A 15 36.24 -15.21 6.32
C LEU A 15 35.55 -14.78 5.02
N TYR A 16 35.97 -15.34 3.88
CA TYR A 16 35.32 -15.14 2.59
C TYR A 16 33.84 -15.56 2.62
N LEU A 17 33.54 -16.76 3.14
CA LEU A 17 32.16 -17.25 3.25
C LEU A 17 31.29 -16.32 4.09
N LEU A 18 31.79 -15.83 5.22
CA LEU A 18 31.08 -14.89 6.08
C LEU A 18 30.74 -13.59 5.34
N MET A 19 31.72 -13.00 4.64
CA MET A 19 31.52 -11.75 3.91
C MET A 19 30.52 -11.92 2.75
N VAL A 20 30.61 -13.03 2.01
CA VAL A 20 29.66 -13.35 0.95
C VAL A 20 28.25 -13.56 1.51
N ASN A 21 28.12 -14.20 2.68
CA ASN A 21 26.83 -14.39 3.31
C ASN A 21 26.23 -13.07 3.80
N MET A 22 27.05 -12.18 4.36
CA MET A 22 26.65 -10.81 4.74
C MET A 22 26.09 -10.04 3.53
N ILE A 23 26.79 -10.05 2.40
CA ILE A 23 26.33 -9.37 1.18
C ILE A 23 25.02 -9.98 0.68
N SER A 24 24.92 -11.32 0.63
CA SER A 24 23.68 -11.98 0.19
C SER A 24 22.50 -11.62 1.07
N THR A 25 22.69 -11.68 2.40
CA THR A 25 21.62 -11.36 3.37
C THR A 25 21.19 -9.91 3.23
N TYR A 26 22.13 -9.00 2.99
CA TYR A 26 21.84 -7.60 2.75
C TYR A 26 21.02 -7.39 1.46
N PHE A 27 21.38 -8.08 0.37
CA PHE A 27 20.60 -8.03 -0.88
C PHE A 27 19.19 -8.58 -0.71
N ASP A 28 19.04 -9.71 0.00
CA ASP A 28 17.74 -10.30 0.27
C ASP A 28 16.87 -9.35 1.13
N LYS A 29 17.48 -8.62 2.08
CA LYS A 29 16.78 -7.56 2.83
C LYS A 29 16.30 -6.42 1.93
N VAL A 30 17.16 -5.90 1.05
CA VAL A 30 16.77 -4.81 0.14
C VAL A 30 15.66 -5.25 -0.81
N GLN A 31 15.74 -6.47 -1.34
CA GLN A 31 14.67 -7.03 -2.17
C GLN A 31 13.35 -7.12 -1.40
N LYS A 32 13.38 -7.67 -0.18
CA LYS A 32 12.22 -7.74 0.70
C LYS A 32 11.65 -6.35 1.04
N SER A 33 12.52 -5.34 1.20
CA SER A 33 12.08 -3.94 1.39
C SER A 33 11.26 -3.44 0.20
N VAL A 34 11.66 -3.76 -1.04
CA VAL A 34 10.90 -3.39 -2.25
C VAL A 34 9.57 -4.14 -2.30
N GLU A 35 9.57 -5.45 -2.01
CA GLU A 35 8.36 -6.28 -2.01
C GLU A 35 7.33 -5.79 -0.98
N ILE A 36 7.74 -5.57 0.28
CA ILE A 36 6.86 -5.04 1.34
C ILE A 36 6.31 -3.66 0.97
N TYR A 37 7.13 -2.82 0.35
CA TYR A 37 6.68 -1.49 0.02
C TYR A 37 5.71 -1.48 -1.16
N THR A 38 5.84 -2.42 -2.09
CA THR A 38 4.97 -2.54 -3.27
C THR A 38 3.63 -3.21 -2.94
N ASP A 39 3.57 -4.07 -1.91
CA ASP A 39 2.35 -4.75 -1.50
C ASP A 39 1.50 -3.92 -0.51
N ASP A 40 0.25 -3.62 -0.89
CA ASP A 40 -0.72 -2.91 -0.06
C ASP A 40 -1.26 -3.76 1.11
N GLY A 41 -1.06 -5.09 1.07
CA GLY A 41 -1.55 -6.06 2.06
C GLY A 41 -0.59 -6.33 3.22
N ILE A 42 0.65 -5.86 3.17
CA ILE A 42 1.68 -6.15 4.18
C ILE A 42 1.88 -4.95 5.11
N TYR A 43 1.87 -5.19 6.42
CA TYR A 43 2.14 -4.16 7.41
C TYR A 43 3.60 -3.67 7.29
N LYS A 44 3.78 -2.40 6.92
CA LYS A 44 5.10 -1.81 6.69
C LYS A 44 5.81 -1.56 8.02
N ILE A 45 6.71 -2.47 8.41
CA ILE A 45 7.57 -2.27 9.58
C ILE A 45 8.65 -1.24 9.22
N GLY A 46 8.84 -0.25 10.10
CA GLY A 46 9.73 0.89 9.84
C GLY A 46 11.19 0.50 9.55
N SER A 47 11.72 -0.51 10.24
CA SER A 47 13.09 -1.00 10.04
C SER A 47 13.29 -1.82 8.75
N GLU A 48 12.25 -2.51 8.27
CA GLU A 48 12.31 -3.30 7.04
C GLU A 48 12.14 -2.44 5.77
N THR A 49 11.59 -1.23 5.92
CA THR A 49 11.33 -0.30 4.81
C THR A 49 12.24 0.93 4.84
N GLU A 50 13.12 1.04 5.83
CA GLU A 50 13.97 2.21 6.07
C GLU A 50 14.88 2.53 4.87
N PHE A 51 15.46 1.51 4.25
CA PHE A 51 16.30 1.67 3.07
C PHE A 51 15.54 2.36 1.94
N LEU A 52 14.38 1.82 1.58
CA LEU A 52 13.58 2.32 0.47
C LEU A 52 12.94 3.68 0.79
N ARG A 53 12.46 3.86 2.02
CA ARG A 53 11.91 5.13 2.50
C ARG A 53 12.95 6.25 2.41
N ASN A 54 14.17 6.00 2.90
CA ASN A 54 15.26 6.95 2.79
C ASN A 54 15.69 7.18 1.34
N LEU A 55 15.67 6.14 0.49
CA LEU A 55 15.97 6.28 -0.94
C LEU A 55 14.96 7.19 -1.63
N ILE A 56 13.66 7.00 -1.39
CA ILE A 56 12.57 7.81 -1.95
C ILE A 56 12.65 9.27 -1.46
N THR A 57 12.79 9.49 -0.14
CA THR A 57 12.83 10.84 0.42
C THR A 57 14.00 11.64 -0.14
N ASN A 58 15.20 11.05 -0.14
CA ASN A 58 16.38 11.73 -0.68
C ASN A 58 16.29 11.91 -2.21
N TYR A 59 15.65 10.99 -2.93
CA TYR A 59 15.40 11.16 -4.37
C TYR A 59 14.46 12.34 -4.65
N LYS A 60 13.33 12.44 -3.91
CA LYS A 60 12.40 13.57 -4.01
C LYS A 60 13.06 14.91 -3.75
N GLU A 61 13.79 15.02 -2.65
CA GLU A 61 14.55 16.24 -2.33
C GLU A 61 15.54 16.59 -3.44
N SER A 62 16.20 15.59 -4.05
CA SER A 62 17.14 15.83 -5.15
C SER A 62 16.47 16.27 -6.45
N VAL A 63 15.28 15.73 -6.75
CA VAL A 63 14.47 16.10 -7.93
C VAL A 63 13.88 17.50 -7.75
N ASP A 64 13.37 17.83 -6.57
CA ASP A 64 12.80 19.15 -6.24
C ASP A 64 13.85 20.27 -6.29
N ILE A 65 15.12 19.95 -6.03
CA ILE A 65 16.25 20.91 -6.06
C ILE A 65 16.78 21.17 -7.49
N ASN A 66 16.17 20.60 -8.55
CA ASN A 66 16.60 20.77 -9.95
C ASN A 66 18.04 20.30 -10.23
N GLU A 67 18.62 19.47 -9.36
CA GLU A 67 19.78 18.68 -9.75
C GLU A 67 19.28 17.65 -10.77
N ASN A 68 19.69 17.80 -12.03
CA ASN A 68 19.45 16.80 -13.06
C ASN A 68 19.86 15.43 -12.53
N VAL A 69 18.91 14.62 -12.03
CA VAL A 69 19.09 13.20 -11.76
C VAL A 69 19.10 12.48 -13.10
N LYS A 70 20.02 12.90 -14.00
CA LYS A 70 20.24 12.34 -15.33
C LYS A 70 20.82 10.93 -15.26
N ASN A 71 21.15 10.44 -14.05
CA ASN A 71 21.71 9.12 -13.84
C ASN A 71 21.21 8.52 -12.51
N LEU A 72 19.96 8.06 -12.52
CA LEU A 72 19.30 7.37 -11.42
C LEU A 72 20.08 6.12 -10.98
N GLU A 73 20.60 5.36 -11.94
CA GLU A 73 21.49 4.22 -11.70
C GLU A 73 22.74 4.63 -10.89
N GLY A 74 23.37 5.74 -11.25
CA GLY A 74 24.52 6.31 -10.54
C GLY A 74 24.19 6.76 -9.11
N TYR A 75 22.98 7.26 -8.90
CA TYR A 75 22.48 7.63 -7.58
C TYR A 75 22.27 6.41 -6.68
N ILE A 76 21.58 5.38 -7.19
CA ILE A 76 21.34 4.12 -6.48
C ILE A 76 22.68 3.45 -6.13
N LYS A 77 23.63 3.41 -7.08
CA LYS A 77 25.00 2.89 -6.84
C LYS A 77 25.73 3.65 -5.73
N LYS A 78 25.66 4.99 -5.71
CA LYS A 78 26.25 5.80 -4.64
C LYS A 78 25.62 5.51 -3.29
N ARG A 79 24.29 5.29 -3.25
CA ARG A 79 23.58 4.94 -2.03
C ARG A 79 24.03 3.59 -1.48
N PHE A 80 24.07 2.55 -2.31
CA PHE A 80 24.60 1.24 -1.92
C PHE A 80 26.01 1.33 -1.33
N ASN A 81 26.89 2.13 -1.93
CA ASN A 81 28.27 2.27 -1.45
C ASN A 81 28.37 2.97 -0.08
N LYS A 82 27.43 3.86 0.24
CA LYS A 82 27.38 4.57 1.53
C LYS A 82 26.66 3.77 2.61
N ASP A 83 25.98 2.69 2.24
CA ASP A 83 25.17 1.93 3.18
C ASP A 83 26.00 0.97 4.05
N PHE A 84 25.44 0.59 5.19
CA PHE A 84 26.09 -0.24 6.19
C PHE A 84 25.41 -1.61 6.30
N ILE A 85 26.21 -2.67 6.24
CA ILE A 85 25.82 -4.03 6.61
C ILE A 85 26.24 -4.25 8.06
N GLY A 86 25.32 -4.00 9.00
CA GLY A 86 25.63 -4.04 10.44
C GLY A 86 26.59 -2.92 10.82
N ALA A 87 27.78 -3.27 11.33
CA ALA A 87 28.82 -2.30 11.71
C ALA A 87 29.76 -1.91 10.56
N PHE A 88 29.65 -2.56 9.39
CA PHE A 88 30.60 -2.41 8.28
C PHE A 88 29.96 -1.74 7.08
N SER A 89 30.68 -0.82 6.41
CA SER A 89 30.21 -0.27 5.13
C SER A 89 30.20 -1.36 4.04
N TYR A 90 29.15 -1.37 3.22
CA TYR A 90 29.04 -2.25 2.05
C TYR A 90 30.29 -2.20 1.17
N GLN A 91 30.83 -1.00 0.91
CA GLN A 91 32.01 -0.83 0.07
C GLN A 91 33.24 -1.54 0.65
N THR A 92 33.37 -1.53 1.98
CA THR A 92 34.47 -2.21 2.68
C THR A 92 34.32 -3.73 2.56
N VAL A 93 33.11 -4.25 2.75
CA VAL A 93 32.83 -5.69 2.64
C VAL A 93 33.07 -6.18 1.21
N GLU A 94 32.57 -5.46 0.20
CA GLU A 94 32.75 -5.79 -1.23
C GLU A 94 34.24 -5.80 -1.62
N LYS A 95 35.01 -4.79 -1.22
CA LYS A 95 36.46 -4.75 -1.45
C LYS A 95 37.19 -5.87 -0.72
N CYS A 96 36.78 -6.19 0.51
CA CYS A 96 37.39 -7.26 1.29
C CYS A 96 37.22 -8.62 0.61
N VAL A 97 36.02 -8.93 0.10
CA VAL A 97 35.74 -10.16 -0.67
C VAL A 97 36.67 -10.28 -1.88
N LEU A 98 36.83 -9.20 -2.65
CA LEU A 98 37.72 -9.18 -3.82
C LEU A 98 39.19 -9.34 -3.41
N ASN A 99 39.63 -8.66 -2.36
CA ASN A 99 41.01 -8.71 -1.88
C ASN A 99 41.38 -10.09 -1.31
N ILE A 100 40.50 -10.71 -0.51
CA ILE A 100 40.72 -12.05 0.05
C ILE A 100 40.97 -13.07 -1.06
N ARG A 101 40.21 -12.97 -2.16
CA ARG A 101 40.40 -13.83 -3.33
C ARG A 101 41.82 -13.69 -3.91
N TRP A 102 42.29 -12.46 -4.12
CA TRP A 102 43.64 -12.22 -4.64
C TRP A 102 44.75 -12.64 -3.66
N VAL A 103 44.51 -12.47 -2.36
CA VAL A 103 45.44 -12.90 -1.31
C VAL A 103 45.57 -14.43 -1.30
N MET A 104 44.48 -15.18 -1.37
CA MET A 104 44.55 -16.65 -1.45
C MET A 104 45.29 -17.13 -2.69
N VAL A 105 45.05 -16.51 -3.85
CA VAL A 105 45.75 -16.87 -5.10
C VAL A 105 47.24 -16.60 -4.97
N THR A 106 47.63 -15.49 -4.35
CA THR A 106 49.04 -15.17 -4.07
C THR A 106 49.69 -16.17 -3.11
N ILE A 107 48.96 -16.60 -2.07
CA ILE A 107 49.46 -17.63 -1.14
C ILE A 107 49.63 -18.97 -1.88
N LEU A 108 48.68 -19.33 -2.74
CA LEU A 108 48.74 -20.55 -3.54
C LEU A 108 49.95 -20.55 -4.49
N THR A 109 50.20 -19.45 -5.21
CA THR A 109 51.34 -19.35 -6.13
C THR A 109 52.67 -19.43 -5.39
N ALA A 110 52.80 -18.74 -4.25
CA ALA A 110 53.97 -18.85 -3.38
C ALA A 110 54.18 -20.29 -2.89
N GLN A 111 53.11 -20.99 -2.51
CA GLN A 111 53.16 -22.37 -2.06
C GLN A 111 53.59 -23.35 -3.16
N ILE A 112 53.14 -23.14 -4.41
CA ILE A 112 53.56 -23.96 -5.56
C ILE A 112 55.05 -23.78 -5.84
N ILE A 113 55.57 -22.54 -5.81
CA ILE A 113 57.00 -22.27 -6.02
C ILE A 113 57.85 -22.99 -4.97
N LEU A 114 57.44 -22.93 -3.70
CA LEU A 114 58.13 -23.61 -2.60
C LEU A 114 58.08 -25.14 -2.71
N TYR A 115 56.98 -25.68 -3.22
CA TYR A 115 56.86 -27.11 -3.49
C TYR A 115 57.86 -27.58 -4.56
N ILE A 116 58.00 -26.82 -5.65
CA ILE A 116 58.96 -27.11 -6.73
C ILE A 116 60.41 -27.06 -6.22
N ILE A 117 60.75 -26.06 -5.40
CA ILE A 117 62.12 -25.88 -4.87
C ILE A 117 62.48 -26.93 -3.83
N SER A 118 61.56 -27.23 -2.90
CA SER A 118 61.88 -28.09 -1.74
C SER A 118 61.71 -29.59 -1.99
N GLN A 119 61.12 -30.01 -3.13
CA GLN A 119 60.80 -31.42 -3.46
C GLN A 119 60.18 -32.19 -2.28
N SER A 120 59.35 -31.50 -1.50
CA SER A 120 58.79 -32.01 -0.25
C SER A 120 57.62 -32.97 -0.45
N ILE A 121 57.52 -33.99 0.40
CA ILE A 121 56.45 -35.03 0.44
C ILE A 121 55.05 -34.44 0.75
N GLN A 122 54.93 -33.15 1.06
CA GLN A 122 53.64 -32.52 1.44
C GLN A 122 52.72 -32.18 0.24
N GLN A 123 52.64 -33.07 -0.76
CA GLN A 123 51.75 -32.95 -1.92
C GLN A 123 50.29 -32.74 -1.53
N ASN A 124 49.81 -33.45 -0.50
CA ASN A 124 48.42 -33.37 -0.02
C ASN A 124 48.02 -31.95 0.39
N ALA A 125 48.92 -31.18 1.02
CA ALA A 125 48.65 -29.82 1.44
C ALA A 125 48.53 -28.85 0.25
N VAL A 126 49.29 -29.08 -0.82
CA VAL A 126 49.19 -28.29 -2.06
C VAL A 126 47.87 -28.60 -2.78
N ILE A 127 47.52 -29.89 -2.90
CA ILE A 127 46.26 -30.34 -3.51
C ILE A 127 45.05 -29.73 -2.79
N LEU A 128 45.06 -29.73 -1.44
CA LEU A 128 43.95 -29.15 -0.66
C LEU A 128 43.79 -27.63 -0.88
N ASN A 129 44.90 -26.90 -1.03
CA ASN A 129 44.84 -25.45 -1.32
C ASN A 129 44.32 -25.16 -2.71
N VAL A 130 44.74 -25.94 -3.72
CA VAL A 130 44.20 -25.85 -5.09
C VAL A 130 42.68 -26.10 -5.05
N PHE A 131 42.26 -27.14 -4.33
CA PHE A 131 40.84 -27.45 -4.17
C PHE A 131 40.07 -26.30 -3.51
N LEU A 132 40.59 -25.70 -2.42
CA LEU A 132 39.98 -24.54 -1.77
C LEU A 132 39.83 -23.34 -2.71
N CYS A 133 40.84 -23.04 -3.53
CA CYS A 133 40.78 -21.95 -4.51
C CYS A 133 39.72 -22.22 -5.61
N ILE A 134 39.59 -23.46 -6.07
CA ILE A 134 38.56 -23.87 -7.04
C ILE A 134 37.17 -23.70 -6.41
N VAL A 135 36.95 -24.21 -5.19
CA VAL A 135 35.67 -24.10 -4.48
C VAL A 135 35.28 -22.63 -4.27
N MET A 136 36.23 -21.78 -3.87
CA MET A 136 35.97 -20.36 -3.66
C MET A 136 35.61 -19.65 -4.97
N SER A 137 36.31 -19.96 -6.07
CA SER A 137 35.99 -19.42 -7.40
C SER A 137 34.60 -19.84 -7.87
N SER A 138 34.23 -21.10 -7.61
CA SER A 138 32.89 -21.62 -7.90
C SER A 138 31.81 -20.94 -7.06
N ILE A 139 32.04 -20.71 -5.76
CA ILE A 139 31.08 -19.99 -4.90
C ILE A 139 30.85 -18.57 -5.40
N PHE A 140 31.91 -17.87 -5.82
CA PHE A 140 31.79 -16.53 -6.40
C PHE A 140 30.92 -16.54 -7.67
N ALA A 141 31.16 -17.51 -8.55
CA ALA A 141 30.39 -17.67 -9.79
C ALA A 141 28.92 -18.05 -9.54
N ILE A 142 28.67 -18.95 -8.58
CA ILE A 142 27.31 -19.42 -8.24
C ILE A 142 26.51 -18.31 -7.54
N LYS A 143 27.11 -17.59 -6.59
CA LYS A 143 26.42 -16.53 -5.85
C LYS A 143 26.31 -15.21 -6.62
N ASP A 144 27.01 -15.07 -7.73
CA ASP A 144 26.96 -14.00 -8.73
C ASP A 144 26.53 -12.64 -8.16
N ILE A 145 27.31 -12.18 -7.17
CA ILE A 145 27.02 -10.97 -6.39
C ILE A 145 26.88 -9.75 -7.31
N SER A 146 27.68 -9.70 -8.38
CA SER A 146 27.62 -8.65 -9.39
C SER A 146 26.30 -8.64 -10.16
N LYS A 147 25.78 -9.82 -10.58
CA LYS A 147 24.46 -9.89 -11.22
C LYS A 147 23.33 -9.55 -10.27
N LYS A 148 23.36 -10.06 -9.03
CA LYS A 148 22.36 -9.72 -8.00
C LYS A 148 22.31 -8.22 -7.73
N LYS A 149 23.48 -7.57 -7.63
CA LYS A 149 23.60 -6.11 -7.47
C LYS A 149 22.96 -5.37 -8.64
N LEU A 150 23.24 -5.78 -9.87
CA LEU A 150 22.70 -5.15 -11.07
C LEU A 150 21.17 -5.34 -11.15
N ALA A 151 20.68 -6.55 -10.88
CA ALA A 151 19.25 -6.84 -10.83
C ALA A 151 18.52 -5.98 -9.77
N LEU A 152 19.11 -5.81 -8.59
CA LEU A 152 18.57 -4.93 -7.55
C LEU A 152 18.56 -3.46 -7.96
N ILE A 153 19.60 -2.99 -8.65
CA ILE A 153 19.64 -1.62 -9.16
C ILE A 153 18.51 -1.39 -10.16
N VAL A 154 18.32 -2.32 -11.10
CA VAL A 154 17.22 -2.25 -12.08
C VAL A 154 15.85 -2.29 -11.41
N LEU A 155 15.67 -3.16 -10.40
CA LEU A 155 14.43 -3.24 -9.63
C LEU A 155 14.11 -1.92 -8.91
N LEU A 156 15.12 -1.31 -8.28
CA LEU A 156 14.97 -0.03 -7.59
C LEU A 156 14.73 1.12 -8.56
N GLU A 157 15.37 1.09 -9.73
CA GLU A 157 15.16 2.06 -10.80
C GLU A 157 13.72 2.00 -11.33
N ASP A 158 13.22 0.80 -11.64
CA ASP A 158 11.84 0.58 -12.09
C ASP A 158 10.83 0.99 -11.00
N TYR A 159 11.11 0.67 -9.74
CA TYR A 159 10.27 1.10 -8.63
C TYR A 159 10.23 2.63 -8.48
N LEU A 160 11.37 3.33 -8.59
CA LEU A 160 11.42 4.79 -8.44
C LEU A 160 10.80 5.53 -9.63
N LEU A 161 10.91 5.00 -10.84
CA LEU A 161 10.36 5.64 -12.05
C LEU A 161 8.87 5.33 -12.26
N ASN A 162 8.47 4.08 -12.05
CA ASN A 162 7.13 3.62 -12.43
C ASN A 162 6.30 3.22 -11.20
N GLY A 163 6.89 2.48 -10.26
CA GLY A 163 6.17 1.93 -9.11
C GLY A 163 5.69 3.00 -8.11
N TYR A 164 6.53 4.00 -7.85
CA TYR A 164 6.30 4.98 -6.81
C TYR A 164 5.13 5.93 -7.13
N ASP A 165 5.09 6.48 -8.34
CA ASP A 165 4.02 7.39 -8.77
C ASP A 165 2.67 6.67 -8.83
N LEU A 166 2.67 5.40 -9.29
CA LEU A 166 1.50 4.53 -9.26
C LEU A 166 0.99 4.28 -7.83
N GLU A 167 1.89 4.03 -6.87
CA GLU A 167 1.50 3.78 -5.47
C GLU A 167 0.97 5.06 -4.80
N CYS A 168 1.58 6.22 -5.07
CA CYS A 168 1.10 7.52 -4.63
C CYS A 168 -0.28 7.84 -5.22
N ALA A 169 -0.48 7.62 -6.52
CA ALA A 169 -1.77 7.81 -7.18
C ALA A 169 -2.86 6.89 -6.61
N LYS A 170 -2.55 5.60 -6.39
CA LYS A 170 -3.49 4.65 -5.77
C LYS A 170 -3.91 5.08 -4.36
N LYS A 171 -2.97 5.56 -3.54
CA LYS A 171 -3.29 6.07 -2.19
C LYS A 171 -4.15 7.33 -2.24
N GLY A 172 -3.87 8.24 -3.18
CA GLY A 172 -4.70 9.42 -3.42
C GLY A 172 -6.14 9.03 -3.75
N ILE A 173 -6.33 8.14 -4.73
CA ILE A 173 -7.64 7.63 -5.15
C ILE A 173 -8.37 6.93 -3.99
N LYS A 174 -7.66 6.14 -3.17
CA LYS A 174 -8.26 5.45 -2.01
C LYS A 174 -8.76 6.45 -0.95
N PHE A 175 -7.99 7.50 -0.68
CA PHE A 175 -8.37 8.54 0.27
C PHE A 175 -9.56 9.37 -0.24
N GLU A 176 -9.53 9.75 -1.52
CA GLU A 176 -10.62 10.45 -2.18
C GLU A 176 -11.92 9.62 -2.18
N LYS A 177 -11.81 8.31 -2.45
CA LYS A 177 -12.93 7.38 -2.35
C LYS A 177 -13.51 7.31 -0.94
N GLN A 178 -12.68 7.25 0.10
CA GLN A 178 -13.15 7.26 1.49
C GLN A 178 -13.86 8.57 1.83
N GLN A 179 -13.34 9.72 1.38
CA GLN A 179 -14.00 11.00 1.59
C GLN A 179 -15.36 11.05 0.88
N LEU A 180 -15.43 10.56 -0.36
CA LEU A 180 -16.68 10.47 -1.12
C LEU A 180 -17.69 9.55 -0.42
N GLU A 181 -17.27 8.39 0.10
CA GLU A 181 -18.15 7.48 0.86
C GLU A 181 -18.72 8.15 2.12
N ILE A 182 -17.90 8.93 2.84
CA ILE A 182 -18.36 9.69 4.02
C ILE A 182 -19.35 10.79 3.61
N GLN A 183 -19.05 11.56 2.56
CA GLN A 183 -19.93 12.61 2.07
C GLN A 183 -21.28 12.03 1.60
N PHE A 184 -21.24 10.91 0.87
CA PHE A 184 -22.43 10.22 0.40
C PHE A 184 -23.26 9.67 1.56
N GLY A 185 -22.59 9.12 2.58
CA GLY A 185 -23.24 8.68 3.82
C GLY A 185 -23.96 9.82 4.55
N ASN A 186 -23.31 10.98 4.65
CA ASN A 186 -23.89 12.17 5.28
C ASN A 186 -25.09 12.71 4.49
N GLN A 187 -24.95 12.84 3.17
CA GLN A 187 -26.04 13.28 2.29
C GLN A 187 -27.24 12.32 2.35
N LYS A 188 -26.99 11.01 2.37
CA LYS A 188 -28.04 10.01 2.52
C LYS A 188 -28.76 10.11 3.87
N ALA A 189 -28.02 10.36 4.95
CA ALA A 189 -28.61 10.57 6.26
C ALA A 189 -29.45 11.85 6.33
N GLU A 190 -29.00 12.93 5.67
CA GLU A 190 -29.73 14.20 5.59
C GLU A 190 -31.00 14.06 4.73
N LEU A 191 -30.92 13.37 3.60
CA LEU A 191 -32.07 13.07 2.75
C LEU A 191 -33.11 12.22 3.51
N ASN A 192 -32.67 11.21 4.25
CA ASN A 192 -33.56 10.40 5.08
C ASN A 192 -34.28 11.24 6.14
N LYS A 193 -33.58 12.16 6.82
CA LYS A 193 -34.24 13.09 7.75
C LYS A 193 -35.29 13.97 7.08
N GLN A 194 -35.01 14.46 5.87
CA GLN A 194 -35.98 15.24 5.10
C GLN A 194 -37.20 14.40 4.72
N ILE A 195 -36.99 13.14 4.30
CA ILE A 195 -38.07 12.20 4.01
C ILE A 195 -38.92 11.95 5.26
N ASP A 196 -38.30 11.67 6.41
CA ASP A 196 -39.02 11.44 7.67
C ASP A 196 -39.85 12.67 8.07
N THR A 197 -39.28 13.88 7.90
CA THR A 197 -39.99 15.14 8.17
C THR A 197 -41.16 15.34 7.22
N GLN A 198 -40.99 15.05 5.93
CA GLN A 198 -42.08 15.14 4.95
C GLN A 198 -43.18 14.11 5.23
N GLN A 199 -42.82 12.89 5.67
CA GLN A 199 -43.79 11.86 6.03
C GLN A 199 -44.61 12.27 7.26
N GLN A 200 -43.99 12.88 8.27
CA GLN A 200 -44.70 13.44 9.42
C GLN A 200 -45.69 14.54 8.99
N LEU A 201 -45.23 15.45 8.12
CA LEU A 201 -46.08 16.55 7.63
C LEU A 201 -47.26 16.05 6.79
N ILE A 202 -47.06 14.99 6.00
CA ILE A 202 -48.13 14.32 5.25
C ILE A 202 -49.15 13.71 6.23
N GLN A 203 -48.70 13.04 7.28
CA GLN A 203 -49.61 12.46 8.29
C GLN A 203 -50.44 13.54 8.99
N GLU A 204 -49.82 14.65 9.41
CA GLU A 204 -50.54 15.76 10.04
C GLU A 204 -51.61 16.36 9.10
N LEU A 205 -51.28 16.54 7.82
CA LEU A 205 -52.23 17.03 6.81
C LEU A 205 -53.36 16.03 6.55
N GLU A 206 -53.06 14.73 6.52
CA GLU A 206 -54.07 13.68 6.36
C GLU A 206 -55.05 13.67 7.54
N GLU A 207 -54.57 13.84 8.77
CA GLU A 207 -55.41 13.97 9.96
C GLU A 207 -56.29 15.23 9.91
N GLU A 208 -55.73 16.38 9.53
CA GLU A 208 -56.47 17.65 9.42
C GLU A 208 -57.57 17.59 8.34
N VAL A 209 -57.28 16.95 7.20
CA VAL A 209 -58.25 16.70 6.13
C VAL A 209 -59.37 15.76 6.61
N ALA A 210 -59.05 14.70 7.34
CA ALA A 210 -60.04 13.77 7.86
C ALA A 210 -60.98 14.46 8.87
N ILE A 211 -60.44 15.29 9.76
CA ILE A 211 -61.23 16.10 10.70
C ILE A 211 -62.13 17.07 9.93
N SER A 212 -61.59 17.76 8.93
CA SER A 212 -62.34 18.71 8.11
C SER A 212 -63.49 18.02 7.36
N GLN A 213 -63.27 16.82 6.83
CA GLN A 213 -64.31 16.01 6.20
C GLN A 213 -65.43 15.63 7.19
N GLN A 214 -65.08 15.21 8.41
CA GLN A 214 -66.06 14.92 9.46
C GLN A 214 -66.92 16.15 9.81
N TYR A 215 -66.32 17.34 9.90
CA TYR A 215 -67.07 18.57 10.13
C TYR A 215 -68.04 18.88 8.98
N VAL A 216 -67.61 18.69 7.72
CA VAL A 216 -68.47 18.87 6.56
C VAL A 216 -69.62 17.87 6.57
N GLU A 217 -69.36 16.59 6.83
CA GLU A 217 -70.39 15.55 6.93
C GLU A 217 -71.40 15.84 8.04
N ALA A 218 -70.93 16.25 9.23
CA ALA A 218 -71.79 16.62 10.35
C ALA A 218 -72.64 17.87 10.04
N ALA A 219 -72.09 18.85 9.34
CA ALA A 219 -72.82 20.03 8.90
C ALA A 219 -73.93 19.67 7.90
N VAL A 220 -73.62 18.81 6.92
CA VAL A 220 -74.60 18.29 5.95
C VAL A 220 -75.71 17.50 6.65
N GLU A 221 -75.37 16.62 7.60
CA GLU A 221 -76.36 15.85 8.36
C GLU A 221 -77.25 16.75 9.23
N TYR A 222 -76.69 17.80 9.82
CA TYR A 222 -77.43 18.80 10.59
C TYR A 222 -78.40 19.59 9.71
N GLU A 223 -77.96 20.05 8.54
CA GLU A 223 -78.82 20.72 7.56
C GLU A 223 -79.95 19.80 7.07
N GLU A 224 -79.67 18.52 6.81
CA GLU A 224 -80.72 17.56 6.45
C GLU A 224 -81.76 17.36 7.56
N LYS A 225 -81.32 17.28 8.83
CA LYS A 225 -82.23 17.19 9.99
C LYS A 225 -83.08 18.44 10.12
N GLN A 226 -82.47 19.62 10.04
CA GLN A 226 -83.16 20.92 10.04
C GLN A 226 -84.22 20.98 8.93
N ARG A 227 -83.85 20.57 7.71
CA ARG A 227 -84.75 20.53 6.56
C ARG A 227 -85.92 19.56 6.76
N LYS A 228 -85.67 18.36 7.31
CA LYS A 228 -86.73 17.39 7.65
C LYS A 228 -87.67 17.91 8.73
N VAL A 229 -87.15 18.57 9.76
CA VAL A 229 -87.97 19.20 10.81
C VAL A 229 -88.81 20.33 10.23
N ALA A 230 -88.23 21.18 9.39
CA ALA A 230 -88.97 22.25 8.69
C ALA A 230 -90.07 21.68 7.80
N LEU A 231 -89.80 20.61 7.04
CA LEU A 231 -90.78 19.93 6.18
C LEU A 231 -91.91 19.27 7.00
N ASN A 232 -91.61 18.66 8.14
CA ASN A 232 -92.60 18.00 8.99
C ASN A 232 -93.48 18.99 9.78
N ASN A 233 -93.02 20.23 9.96
CA ASN A 233 -93.75 21.29 10.65
C ASN A 233 -94.60 22.15 9.69
N LEU A 234 -94.62 21.86 8.39
CA LEU A 234 -95.50 22.53 7.44
C LEU A 234 -96.96 22.17 7.71
N THR A 235 -97.78 23.17 7.99
CA THR A 235 -99.22 22.97 8.13
C THR A 235 -99.91 22.99 6.75
N LYS A 236 -101.12 22.42 6.66
CA LYS A 236 -101.89 22.39 5.41
C LYS A 236 -102.12 23.79 4.82
N LEU A 237 -102.24 24.80 5.69
CA LEU A 237 -102.39 26.21 5.32
C LEU A 237 -101.13 26.80 4.67
N ASP A 238 -99.94 26.39 5.13
CA ASP A 238 -98.65 26.85 4.60
C ASP A 238 -98.40 26.29 3.20
N VAL A 239 -98.81 25.04 2.98
CA VAL A 239 -98.77 24.39 1.66
C VAL A 239 -99.76 25.07 0.71
N GLU A 240 -101.01 25.28 1.14
CA GLU A 240 -102.03 25.99 0.34
C GLU A 240 -101.62 27.42 -0.03
N LYS A 241 -100.96 28.15 0.89
CA LYS A 241 -100.44 29.50 0.63
C LYS A 241 -99.28 29.50 -0.37
N PHE A 242 -98.34 28.57 -0.25
CA PHE A 242 -97.21 28.44 -1.17
C PHE A 242 -97.64 28.11 -2.61
N PHE A 243 -98.56 27.16 -2.78
CA PHE A 243 -99.12 26.86 -4.11
C PHE A 243 -100.02 27.97 -4.65
N GLY A 244 -100.76 28.66 -3.76
CA GLY A 244 -101.52 29.87 -4.10
C GLY A 244 -100.65 31.02 -4.63
N ASP A 245 -99.50 31.27 -4.00
CA ASP A 245 -98.53 32.30 -4.43
C ASP A 245 -97.83 31.95 -5.75
N MET A 246 -97.72 30.65 -6.07
CA MET A 246 -97.24 30.16 -7.38
C MET A 246 -98.34 30.04 -8.44
N GLY A 247 -99.58 30.44 -8.14
CA GLY A 247 -100.71 30.42 -9.08
C GLY A 247 -101.26 29.03 -9.40
N ILE A 248 -100.90 28.02 -8.61
CA ILE A 248 -101.34 26.63 -8.76
C ILE A 248 -102.47 26.39 -7.75
N LYS A 249 -103.70 26.13 -8.23
CA LYS A 249 -104.80 25.71 -7.35
C LYS A 249 -104.66 24.22 -7.04
N LEU A 250 -104.43 23.90 -5.77
CA LEU A 250 -104.51 22.55 -5.20
C LEU A 250 -105.96 22.10 -5.03
#